data_AF-A0A166DRF7-F1
#
_entry.id   AF-A0A166DRF7-F1
#
_cell.length_a   1.000
_cell.length_b   1.000
_cell.length_c   1.000
_cell.angle_alpha   90.00
_cell.angle_beta   90.00
_cell.angle_gamma   90.00
#
_symmetry.space_group_name_H-M   'P 1'
#
loop_
_entity.id
_entity.type
_entity.pdbx_description
1 polymer ?
#
loop_
_entity_poly.entity_id
_entity_poly.type
_entity_poly.pdbx_seq_one_letter_code
_entity_poly.pdbx_strand_id
1 'polypeptide(L)'
;MIERIEHDQKQYRNPEIFGPGGKLRPFAENEQDGHRGGIVYSEDGLGEGTYFEAGLAVELEGGNIRPERGELHVEGATAVTLRIAMATSFNGPDKSPSREGKDPAPIVKSALEKAGSVSYEDILQKHTDDVLKRFDRVLLKLGNGDVPNLPTSTRLEQFQEKGDPALAALQFQYGRYLLIGSSRSGSQPPNLQGIWNNLRRPQWSPIIR
;
A
#
# COMPACT_ATOMS: atom_id res chain seq x y z
N MET A 1 -3.09 8.79 -24.48
CA MET A 1 -2.39 10.07 -24.22
C MET A 1 -1.04 10.08 -24.90
N ILE A 2 -0.13 9.13 -24.61
CA ILE A 2 1.13 8.94 -25.36
C ILE A 2 0.88 8.81 -26.87
N GLU A 3 -0.04 7.94 -27.28
CA GLU A 3 -0.43 7.81 -28.70
C GLU A 3 -0.90 9.13 -29.33
N ARG A 4 -1.56 10.01 -28.54
CA ARG A 4 -2.00 11.33 -28.99
C ARG A 4 -0.84 12.33 -29.08
N ILE A 5 0.10 12.26 -28.14
CA ILE A 5 1.32 13.09 -28.15
C ILE A 5 2.25 12.68 -29.30
N GLU A 6 2.33 11.39 -29.60
CA GLU A 6 3.06 10.85 -30.74
C GLU A 6 2.41 11.23 -32.07
N HIS A 7 1.08 11.08 -32.17
CA HIS A 7 0.30 11.52 -33.31
C HIS A 7 0.44 13.03 -33.58
N ASP A 8 0.39 13.85 -32.52
CA ASP A 8 0.52 15.31 -32.62
C ASP A 8 1.98 15.80 -32.74
N GLN A 9 2.97 14.89 -32.75
CA GLN A 9 4.41 15.19 -32.78
C GLN A 9 4.86 16.18 -31.67
N LYS A 10 4.30 16.05 -30.47
CA LYS A 10 4.58 16.91 -29.30
C LYS A 10 5.52 16.26 -28.28
N GLN A 11 6.30 15.26 -28.67
CA GLN A 11 7.21 14.53 -27.77
C GLN A 11 8.18 15.48 -27.04
N TYR A 12 8.65 16.54 -27.71
CA TYR A 12 9.55 17.54 -27.15
C TYR A 12 8.96 18.33 -25.95
N ARG A 13 7.63 18.39 -25.83
CA ARG A 13 6.95 19.07 -24.71
C ARG A 13 6.86 18.21 -23.45
N ASN A 14 7.20 16.93 -23.54
CA ASN A 14 7.05 15.97 -22.46
C ASN A 14 8.41 15.25 -22.21
N PRO A 15 9.48 15.98 -21.85
CA PRO A 15 10.83 15.42 -21.65
C PRO A 15 10.91 14.40 -20.50
N GLU A 16 9.90 14.36 -19.64
CA GLU A 16 9.68 13.38 -18.60
C GLU A 16 9.13 12.05 -19.13
N ILE A 17 8.57 11.99 -20.34
CA ILE A 17 8.07 10.75 -20.95
C ILE A 17 8.97 10.33 -22.12
N PHE A 18 9.50 11.30 -22.86
CA PHE A 18 10.35 11.07 -24.03
C PHE A 18 11.79 11.50 -23.76
N GLY A 19 12.74 10.64 -24.15
CA GLY A 19 14.17 10.92 -24.12
C GLY A 19 14.65 11.71 -25.35
N PRO A 20 15.96 11.99 -25.42
CA PRO A 20 16.58 12.63 -26.58
C PRO A 20 16.25 11.88 -27.87
N GLY A 21 15.74 12.60 -28.89
CA GLY A 21 15.31 12.00 -30.15
C GLY A 21 13.86 11.51 -30.18
N GLY A 22 13.03 11.84 -29.18
CA GLY A 22 11.59 11.57 -29.19
C GLY A 22 11.21 10.12 -28.91
N LYS A 23 12.16 9.30 -28.44
CA LYS A 23 11.90 7.92 -28.00
C LYS A 23 11.30 7.92 -26.61
N LEU A 24 10.40 6.98 -26.32
CA LEU A 24 9.89 6.82 -24.96
C LEU A 24 11.02 6.44 -24.00
N ARG A 25 10.93 6.93 -22.77
CA ARG A 25 11.82 6.49 -21.70
C ARG A 25 11.40 5.10 -21.21
N PRO A 26 12.32 4.26 -20.71
CA PRO A 26 12.03 2.86 -20.37
C PRO A 26 10.83 2.66 -19.44
N PHE A 27 10.60 3.56 -18.48
CA PHE A 27 9.44 3.48 -17.57
C PHE A 27 8.10 3.82 -18.23
N ALA A 28 8.12 4.53 -19.36
CA ALA A 28 6.93 4.86 -20.15
C ALA A 28 6.61 3.79 -21.21
N GLU A 29 7.55 2.89 -21.50
CA GLU A 29 7.42 1.79 -22.47
C GLU A 29 6.72 0.54 -21.91
N ASN A 30 6.57 0.42 -20.58
CA ASN A 30 6.09 -0.83 -19.96
C ASN A 30 4.68 -1.23 -20.40
N GLU A 31 4.62 -2.31 -21.18
CA GLU A 31 3.45 -2.82 -21.90
C GLU A 31 2.72 -3.95 -21.15
N GLN A 32 3.31 -4.47 -20.07
CA GLN A 32 2.86 -5.70 -19.39
C GLN A 32 1.49 -5.59 -18.69
N ASP A 33 0.97 -4.38 -18.46
CA ASP A 33 -0.36 -4.15 -17.85
C ASP A 33 -1.44 -3.74 -18.86
N GLY A 34 -1.20 -3.92 -20.17
CA GLY A 34 -2.18 -3.55 -21.22
C GLY A 34 -2.40 -2.05 -21.41
N HIS A 35 -1.61 -1.20 -20.76
CA HIS A 35 -1.71 0.25 -20.85
C HIS A 35 -0.31 0.88 -20.90
N ARG A 36 0.15 1.29 -22.09
CA ARG A 36 1.39 2.08 -22.27
C ARG A 36 1.27 3.43 -21.54
N GLY A 37 2.31 3.79 -20.78
CA GLY A 37 2.51 5.13 -20.22
C GLY A 37 2.07 5.33 -18.76
N GLY A 38 2.93 5.97 -17.96
CA GLY A 38 2.55 6.53 -16.67
C GLY A 38 1.37 7.51 -16.84
N ILE A 39 0.48 7.58 -15.84
CA ILE A 39 -0.64 8.51 -15.88
C ILE A 39 -0.10 9.92 -15.63
N VAL A 40 -0.11 10.74 -16.68
CA VAL A 40 0.29 12.14 -16.61
C VAL A 40 -0.98 12.96 -16.40
N TYR A 41 -1.08 13.61 -15.24
CA TYR A 41 -2.28 14.35 -14.83
C TYR A 41 -2.27 15.83 -15.24
N SER A 42 -1.14 16.36 -15.74
CA SER A 42 -1.05 17.72 -16.30
C SER A 42 -0.28 17.75 -17.62
N GLU A 43 -0.81 18.49 -18.62
CA GLU A 43 -0.23 18.60 -19.96
C GLU A 43 0.99 19.56 -20.03
N ASP A 44 1.26 20.28 -18.95
CA ASP A 44 2.30 21.32 -18.87
C ASP A 44 3.66 20.82 -18.36
N GLY A 45 3.76 19.56 -17.92
CA GLY A 45 5.02 18.97 -17.45
C GLY A 45 5.62 19.66 -16.23
N LEU A 46 4.85 20.51 -15.52
CA LEU A 46 5.35 21.32 -14.39
C LEU A 46 5.63 20.51 -13.11
N GLY A 47 5.59 19.19 -13.20
CA GLY A 47 5.97 18.31 -12.11
C GLY A 47 5.00 18.35 -10.95
N GLU A 48 3.68 18.46 -11.17
CA GLU A 48 2.65 18.41 -10.10
C GLU A 48 2.43 17.00 -9.51
N GLY A 49 3.41 16.11 -9.66
CA GLY A 49 3.35 14.73 -9.18
C GLY A 49 3.68 14.60 -7.69
N THR A 50 3.36 13.43 -7.13
CA THR A 50 3.82 13.06 -5.79
C THR A 50 4.99 12.09 -5.92
N TYR A 51 6.16 12.47 -5.42
CA TYR A 51 7.28 11.55 -5.24
C TYR A 51 6.98 10.55 -4.12
N PHE A 52 7.46 9.32 -4.25
CA PHE A 52 7.37 8.29 -3.23
C PHE A 52 8.66 7.47 -3.18
N GLU A 53 8.91 6.87 -2.02
CA GLU A 53 10.00 5.93 -1.79
C GLU A 53 9.43 4.70 -1.08
N ALA A 54 9.90 3.51 -1.46
CA ALA A 54 9.65 2.26 -0.77
C ALA A 54 10.98 1.58 -0.46
N GLY A 55 11.20 1.22 0.79
CA GLY A 55 12.41 0.53 1.24
C GLY A 55 12.08 -0.82 1.87
N LEU A 56 12.97 -1.79 1.63
CA LEU A 56 12.92 -3.13 2.21
C LEU A 56 14.23 -3.39 2.95
N ALA A 57 14.15 -3.75 4.23
CA ALA A 57 15.25 -4.32 4.99
C ALA A 57 14.97 -5.79 5.28
N VAL A 58 15.99 -6.64 5.10
CA VAL A 58 15.90 -8.09 5.27
C VAL A 58 16.88 -8.52 6.35
N GLU A 59 16.36 -9.22 7.36
CA GLU A 59 17.14 -9.84 8.42
C GLU A 59 17.00 -11.36 8.32
N LEU A 60 18.12 -12.07 8.44
CA LEU A 60 18.18 -13.51 8.30
C LEU A 60 18.61 -14.18 9.61
N GLU A 61 17.97 -15.30 9.94
CA GLU A 61 18.47 -16.23 10.95
C GLU A 61 19.24 -17.37 10.27
N GLY A 62 20.56 -17.19 10.18
CA GLY A 62 21.43 -18.06 9.40
C GLY A 62 21.24 -17.91 7.89
N GLY A 63 21.97 -18.71 7.11
CA GLY A 63 21.95 -18.62 5.65
C GLY A 63 22.65 -17.37 5.10
N ASN A 64 22.38 -17.05 3.83
CA ASN A 64 22.93 -15.90 3.13
C ASN A 64 21.88 -15.23 2.23
N ILE A 65 22.07 -13.94 1.97
CA ILE A 65 21.29 -13.16 1.00
C ILE A 65 22.20 -12.63 -0.11
N ARG A 66 21.75 -12.72 -1.36
CA ARG A 66 22.43 -12.12 -2.52
C ARG A 66 21.45 -11.35 -3.40
N PRO A 67 21.70 -10.07 -3.70
CA PRO A 67 20.94 -9.35 -4.71
C PRO A 67 21.37 -9.80 -6.11
N GLU A 68 20.41 -10.14 -6.96
CA GLU A 68 20.67 -10.51 -8.35
C GLU A 68 19.51 -10.04 -9.24
N ARG A 69 19.81 -9.28 -10.31
CA ARG A 69 18.83 -8.88 -11.35
C ARG A 69 17.51 -8.25 -10.85
N GLY A 70 17.58 -7.49 -9.76
CA GLY A 70 16.39 -6.86 -9.17
C GLY A 70 15.62 -7.75 -8.19
N GLU A 71 16.16 -8.93 -7.88
CA GLU A 71 15.64 -9.87 -6.90
C GLU A 71 16.61 -10.00 -5.71
N LEU A 72 16.08 -10.47 -4.58
CA LEU A 72 16.87 -10.87 -3.41
C LEU A 72 16.75 -12.38 -3.24
N HIS A 73 17.85 -13.10 -3.43
CA HIS A 73 17.90 -14.55 -3.22
C HIS A 73 18.36 -14.84 -1.80
N VAL A 74 17.54 -15.57 -1.05
CA VAL A 74 17.86 -16.04 0.30
C VAL A 74 18.03 -17.55 0.26
N GLU A 75 19.17 -18.04 0.75
CA GLU A 75 19.52 -19.47 0.75
C GLU A 75 19.98 -19.92 2.13
N GLY A 76 19.47 -21.05 2.61
CA GLY A 76 19.89 -21.68 3.87
C GLY A 76 19.48 -20.96 5.15
N ALA A 77 18.58 -19.97 5.08
CA ALA A 77 18.03 -19.30 6.26
C ALA A 77 16.99 -20.17 6.96
N THR A 78 16.93 -20.10 8.29
CA THR A 78 15.91 -20.76 9.11
C THR A 78 14.67 -19.89 9.28
N ALA A 79 14.87 -18.58 9.35
CA ALA A 79 13.82 -17.57 9.33
C ALA A 79 14.29 -16.32 8.59
N VAL A 80 13.32 -15.55 8.09
CA VAL A 80 13.53 -14.29 7.37
C VAL A 80 12.54 -13.26 7.89
N THR A 81 13.04 -12.12 8.37
CA THR A 81 12.22 -10.98 8.76
C THR A 81 12.33 -9.89 7.70
N LEU A 82 11.20 -9.55 7.08
CA LEU A 82 11.08 -8.47 6.11
C LEU A 82 10.48 -7.23 6.79
N ARG A 83 11.20 -6.11 6.72
CA ARG A 83 10.72 -4.81 7.20
C ARG A 83 10.53 -3.89 6.00
N ILE A 84 9.32 -3.41 5.81
CA ILE A 84 8.94 -2.54 4.69
C ILE A 84 8.53 -1.18 5.23
N ALA A 85 9.07 -0.12 4.64
CA ALA A 85 8.65 1.25 4.91
C ALA A 85 8.39 1.98 3.59
N MET A 86 7.37 2.83 3.58
CA MET A 86 7.01 3.64 2.43
C MET A 86 6.68 5.06 2.89
N ALA A 87 7.06 6.05 2.09
CA ALA A 87 6.70 7.43 2.32
C ALA A 87 6.44 8.14 0.99
N THR A 88 5.69 9.22 1.06
CA THR A 88 5.49 10.13 -0.07
C THR A 88 5.97 11.52 0.28
N SER A 89 6.09 12.35 -0.74
CA SER A 89 6.37 13.77 -0.60
C SER A 89 5.17 14.60 -0.10
N PHE A 90 4.03 13.97 0.19
CA PHE A 90 2.85 14.67 0.72
C PHE A 90 3.18 15.45 2.00
N ASN A 91 2.84 16.74 2.01
CA ASN A 91 3.16 17.67 3.11
C ASN A 91 1.92 18.41 3.64
N GLY A 92 0.75 17.77 3.55
CA GLY A 92 -0.53 18.36 3.90
C GLY A 92 -1.37 18.70 2.66
N PRO A 93 -2.68 18.95 2.84
CA PRO A 93 -3.60 19.19 1.74
C PRO A 93 -3.42 20.58 1.09
N ASP A 94 -2.74 21.49 1.78
CA ASP A 94 -2.55 22.89 1.40
C ASP A 94 -1.20 23.17 0.72
N LYS A 95 -0.38 22.14 0.50
CA LYS A 95 0.96 22.27 -0.09
C LYS A 95 1.13 21.38 -1.31
N SER A 96 1.83 21.89 -2.31
CA SER A 96 2.21 21.09 -3.47
C SER A 96 3.21 20.01 -3.06
N PRO A 97 2.91 18.70 -3.28
CA PRO A 97 3.82 17.62 -2.90
C PRO A 97 5.11 17.62 -3.73
N SER A 98 5.15 18.26 -4.89
CA SER A 98 6.36 18.33 -5.70
C SER A 98 7.23 19.54 -5.42
N ARG A 99 6.64 20.67 -5.02
CA ARG A 99 7.35 21.94 -4.81
C ARG A 99 7.65 22.21 -3.34
N GLU A 100 6.72 21.83 -2.47
CA GLU A 100 6.76 22.06 -1.03
C GLU A 100 6.65 20.72 -0.27
N GLY A 101 6.98 19.63 -0.96
CA GLY A 101 6.90 18.29 -0.43
C GLY A 101 7.99 17.94 0.58
N LYS A 102 7.74 16.86 1.31
CA LYS A 102 8.78 16.21 2.13
C LYS A 102 9.68 15.38 1.22
N ASP A 103 10.94 15.20 1.61
CA ASP A 103 11.79 14.18 0.99
C ASP A 103 11.43 12.79 1.58
N PRO A 104 10.90 11.85 0.79
CA PRO A 104 10.51 10.53 1.30
C PRO A 104 11.70 9.63 1.66
N ALA A 105 12.87 9.81 1.02
CA ALA A 105 14.04 8.95 1.22
C ALA A 105 14.55 8.92 2.68
N PRO A 106 14.80 10.06 3.36
CA PRO A 106 15.24 10.05 4.75
C PRO A 106 14.16 9.54 5.71
N ILE A 107 12.87 9.68 5.37
CA ILE A 107 11.75 9.16 6.17
C ILE A 107 11.76 7.64 6.16
N VAL A 108 11.83 7.03 4.97
CA VAL A 108 11.91 5.57 4.79
C VAL A 108 13.15 5.01 5.48
N LYS A 109 14.32 5.62 5.23
CA LYS A 109 15.58 5.20 5.84
C LYS A 109 15.50 5.21 7.37
N SER A 110 15.05 6.32 7.97
CA SER A 110 14.93 6.41 9.43
C SER A 110 13.93 5.40 10.00
N ALA A 111 12.81 5.15 9.30
CA ALA A 111 11.83 4.16 9.73
C ALA A 111 12.43 2.74 9.76
N LEU A 112 13.18 2.35 8.72
CA LEU A 112 13.83 1.05 8.65
C LEU A 112 14.96 0.91 9.69
N GLU A 113 15.77 1.95 9.90
CA GLU A 113 16.83 1.94 10.93
C GLU A 113 16.23 1.77 12.34
N LYS A 114 15.15 2.50 12.65
CA LYS A 114 14.44 2.36 13.94
C LYS A 114 13.77 0.99 14.10
N ALA A 115 13.21 0.44 13.03
CA ALA A 115 12.60 -0.88 13.08
C ALA A 115 13.66 -1.99 13.16
N GLY A 116 14.85 -1.78 12.58
CA GLY A 116 15.97 -2.71 12.63
C GLY A 116 16.70 -2.74 13.98
N SER A 117 16.53 -1.72 14.82
CA SER A 117 17.09 -1.72 16.19
C SER A 117 16.19 -2.37 17.24
N VAL A 118 15.06 -2.94 16.81
CA VAL A 118 14.08 -3.62 17.67
C VAL A 118 13.85 -5.04 17.15
N SER A 119 13.76 -6.00 18.08
CA SER A 119 13.50 -7.41 17.75
C SER A 119 12.13 -7.58 17.08
N TYR A 120 11.97 -8.65 16.31
CA TYR A 120 10.68 -9.00 15.72
C TYR A 120 9.61 -9.20 16.80
N GLU A 121 9.97 -9.90 17.89
CA GLU A 121 9.10 -10.22 19.00
C GLU A 121 8.60 -8.96 19.71
N ASP A 122 9.47 -7.98 19.95
CA ASP A 122 9.08 -6.71 20.57
C ASP A 122 8.17 -5.87 19.66
N ILE A 123 8.42 -5.90 18.35
CA ILE A 123 7.54 -5.23 17.37
C ILE A 123 6.15 -5.91 17.36
N LEU A 124 6.12 -7.24 17.32
CA LEU A 124 4.89 -8.03 17.34
C LEU A 124 4.08 -7.78 18.62
N GLN A 125 4.73 -7.78 19.78
CA GLN A 125 4.07 -7.51 21.06
C GLN A 125 3.49 -6.09 21.09
N LYS A 126 4.30 -5.07 20.73
CA LYS A 126 3.84 -3.68 20.67
C LYS A 126 2.68 -3.47 19.70
N HIS A 127 2.73 -4.12 18.54
CA HIS A 127 1.63 -4.11 17.57
C HIS A 127 0.37 -4.73 18.17
N THR A 128 0.49 -5.91 18.77
CA THR A 128 -0.62 -6.66 19.35
C THR A 128 -1.29 -5.86 20.46
N ASP A 129 -0.52 -5.28 21.38
CA ASP A 129 -1.03 -4.46 22.48
C ASP A 129 -1.77 -3.21 21.97
N ASP A 130 -1.23 -2.53 20.96
CA ASP A 130 -1.86 -1.34 20.37
C ASP A 130 -3.18 -1.66 19.67
N VAL A 131 -3.24 -2.77 18.92
CA VAL A 131 -4.47 -3.21 18.24
C VAL A 131 -5.50 -3.66 19.26
N LEU A 132 -5.15 -4.55 20.21
CA LEU A 132 -6.06 -5.09 21.21
C LEU A 132 -6.64 -4.00 22.12
N LYS A 133 -5.84 -3.00 22.51
CA LYS A 133 -6.31 -1.83 23.29
C LYS A 133 -7.50 -1.10 22.63
N ARG A 134 -7.66 -1.20 21.32
CA ARG A 134 -8.78 -0.61 20.56
C ARG A 134 -9.84 -1.64 20.24
N PHE A 135 -9.42 -2.82 19.83
CA PHE A 135 -10.29 -3.89 19.39
C PHE A 135 -11.12 -4.45 20.56
N ASP A 136 -10.53 -4.69 21.72
CA ASP A 136 -11.20 -5.35 22.84
C ASP A 136 -12.21 -4.47 23.59
N ARG A 137 -12.33 -3.20 23.22
CA ARG A 137 -13.30 -2.26 23.82
C ARG A 137 -14.76 -2.66 23.59
N VAL A 138 -15.04 -3.49 22.58
CA VAL A 138 -16.40 -3.92 22.23
C VAL A 138 -16.40 -5.41 21.94
N LEU A 139 -17.24 -6.13 22.67
CA LEU A 139 -17.54 -7.53 22.45
C LEU A 139 -19.00 -7.65 21.99
N LEU A 140 -19.21 -8.24 20.81
CA LEU A 140 -20.53 -8.60 20.32
C LEU A 140 -20.60 -10.13 20.19
N LYS A 141 -21.55 -10.74 20.88
CA LYS A 141 -21.88 -12.16 20.77
C LYS A 141 -23.33 -12.27 20.33
N LEU A 142 -23.57 -13.04 19.27
CA LEU A 142 -24.89 -13.30 18.73
C LEU A 142 -25.10 -14.82 18.63
N GLY A 143 -26.32 -15.27 18.90
CA GLY A 143 -26.62 -16.70 19.04
C GLY A 143 -26.04 -17.29 20.34
N ASN A 144 -25.87 -18.61 20.36
CA ASN A 144 -25.39 -19.32 21.55
C ASN A 144 -23.86 -19.31 21.71
N GLY A 145 -23.15 -18.59 20.84
CA GLY A 145 -21.69 -18.58 20.81
C GLY A 145 -21.06 -19.74 20.03
N ASP A 146 -21.88 -20.63 19.47
CA ASP A 146 -21.41 -21.69 18.57
C ASP A 146 -20.93 -21.08 17.26
N VAL A 147 -19.64 -21.26 16.97
CA VAL A 147 -19.02 -20.84 15.72
C VAL A 147 -18.78 -22.10 14.88
N PRO A 148 -19.38 -22.23 13.68
CA PRO A 148 -19.10 -23.35 12.81
C PRO A 148 -17.60 -23.45 12.52
N ASN A 149 -17.02 -24.64 12.67
CA ASN A 149 -15.64 -24.92 12.27
C ASN A 149 -15.54 -25.08 10.75
N LEU A 150 -15.83 -23.99 10.03
CA LEU A 150 -15.82 -23.90 8.57
C LEU A 150 -15.07 -22.64 8.13
N PRO A 151 -14.44 -22.65 6.95
CA PRO A 151 -13.89 -21.43 6.35
C PRO A 151 -14.95 -20.33 6.23
N THR A 152 -14.54 -19.06 6.42
CA THR A 152 -15.45 -17.92 6.33
C THR A 152 -16.16 -17.82 4.98
N SER A 153 -15.51 -18.22 3.89
CA SER A 153 -16.13 -18.29 2.55
C SER A 153 -17.31 -19.25 2.52
N THR A 154 -17.13 -20.48 3.00
CA THR A 154 -18.18 -21.49 3.07
C THR A 154 -19.32 -21.05 4.01
N ARG A 155 -19.01 -20.38 5.12
CA ARG A 155 -20.04 -19.81 6.02
C ARG A 155 -20.89 -18.76 5.31
N LEU A 156 -20.27 -17.92 4.48
CA LEU A 156 -20.97 -16.89 3.69
C LEU A 156 -21.88 -17.50 2.62
N GLU A 157 -21.40 -18.51 1.89
CA GLU A 157 -22.19 -19.24 0.88
C GLU A 157 -23.45 -19.87 1.48
N GLN A 158 -23.34 -20.43 2.68
CA GLN A 158 -24.45 -21.09 3.37
C GLN A 158 -25.34 -20.15 4.18
N PHE A 159 -24.99 -18.86 4.26
CA PHE A 159 -25.61 -17.90 5.19
C PHE A 159 -27.11 -17.71 4.93
N GLN A 160 -27.52 -17.60 3.66
CA GLN A 160 -28.92 -17.40 3.26
C GLN A 160 -29.82 -18.56 3.70
N GLU A 161 -29.31 -19.78 3.64
CA GLU A 161 -30.09 -20.99 3.93
C GLU A 161 -30.07 -21.37 5.41
N LYS A 162 -28.90 -21.33 6.04
CA LYS A 162 -28.69 -21.85 7.40
C LYS A 162 -28.71 -20.77 8.48
N GLY A 163 -28.45 -19.52 8.11
CA GLY A 163 -28.13 -18.45 9.04
C GLY A 163 -26.81 -18.68 9.78
N ASP A 164 -26.16 -17.61 10.21
CA ASP A 164 -24.96 -17.69 11.05
C ASP A 164 -24.83 -16.41 11.91
N PRO A 165 -25.45 -16.36 13.10
CA PRO A 165 -25.35 -15.20 13.99
C PRO A 165 -23.89 -14.84 14.34
N ALA A 166 -23.01 -15.84 14.46
CA ALA A 166 -21.60 -15.60 14.71
C ALA A 166 -20.89 -14.97 13.51
N LEU A 167 -21.33 -15.22 12.27
CA LEU A 167 -20.81 -14.54 11.07
C LEU A 167 -21.25 -13.07 11.04
N ALA A 168 -22.47 -12.76 11.47
CA ALA A 168 -22.91 -11.38 11.61
C ALA A 168 -22.07 -10.63 12.68
N ALA A 169 -21.78 -11.29 13.81
CA ALA A 169 -20.87 -10.75 14.82
C ALA A 169 -19.43 -10.58 14.27
N LEU A 170 -18.94 -11.53 13.47
CA LEU A 170 -17.64 -11.43 12.79
C LEU A 170 -17.60 -10.25 11.82
N GLN A 171 -18.63 -10.04 11.01
CA GLN A 171 -18.72 -8.90 10.07
C GLN A 171 -18.69 -7.56 10.80
N PHE A 172 -19.42 -7.45 11.92
CA PHE A 172 -19.37 -6.26 12.78
C PHE A 172 -17.95 -5.99 13.29
N GLN A 173 -17.28 -7.02 13.80
CA GLN A 173 -15.90 -6.89 14.27
C GLN A 173 -14.91 -6.60 13.13
N TYR A 174 -15.15 -7.14 11.94
CA TYR A 174 -14.34 -6.87 10.77
C TYR A 174 -14.40 -5.39 10.36
N GLY A 175 -15.58 -4.77 10.41
CA GLY A 175 -15.70 -3.31 10.19
C GLY A 175 -14.84 -2.49 11.17
N ARG A 176 -14.83 -2.87 12.45
CA ARG A 176 -13.97 -2.23 13.47
C ARG A 176 -12.49 -2.47 13.20
N TYR A 177 -12.12 -3.68 12.81
CA TYR A 177 -10.76 -4.02 12.42
C TYR A 177 -10.28 -3.18 11.23
N LEU A 178 -11.09 -3.05 10.18
CA LEU A 178 -10.78 -2.24 9.01
C LEU A 178 -10.60 -0.76 9.38
N LEU A 179 -11.44 -0.23 10.28
CA LEU A 179 -11.29 1.15 10.74
C LEU A 179 -10.01 1.35 11.55
N ILE A 180 -9.66 0.41 12.44
CA ILE A 180 -8.39 0.44 13.18
C ILE A 180 -7.20 0.38 12.22
N GLY A 181 -7.28 -0.42 11.15
CA GLY A 181 -6.20 -0.57 10.17
C GLY A 181 -6.03 0.62 9.22
N SER A 182 -7.11 1.36 8.92
CA SER A 182 -7.11 2.42 7.89
C SER A 182 -7.20 3.84 8.45
N SER A 183 -7.59 4.01 9.71
CA SER A 183 -7.78 5.32 10.34
C SER A 183 -7.08 5.40 11.69
N ARG A 184 -5.92 6.06 11.70
CA ARG A 184 -5.09 6.26 12.89
C ARG A 184 -4.84 7.75 13.11
N SER A 185 -4.59 8.14 14.35
CA SER A 185 -4.15 9.50 14.64
C SER A 185 -2.91 9.85 13.81
N GLY A 186 -3.00 10.92 13.02
CA GLY A 186 -1.93 11.34 12.10
C GLY A 186 -1.99 10.71 10.70
N SER A 187 -2.88 9.75 10.44
CA SER A 187 -3.16 9.28 9.07
C SER A 187 -4.19 10.18 8.38
N GLN A 188 -4.30 10.04 7.06
CA GLN A 188 -5.46 10.53 6.33
C GLN A 188 -6.72 9.72 6.73
N PRO A 189 -7.93 10.29 6.62
CA PRO A 189 -9.16 9.52 6.80
C PRO A 189 -9.27 8.42 5.74
N PRO A 190 -9.94 7.29 6.01
CA PRO A 190 -10.13 6.24 5.01
C PRO A 190 -11.00 6.73 3.84
N ASN A 191 -10.64 6.36 2.61
CA ASN A 191 -11.44 6.66 1.42
C ASN A 191 -12.45 5.53 1.11
N LEU A 192 -13.06 5.51 -0.08
CA LEU A 192 -14.04 4.48 -0.49
C LEU A 192 -13.52 3.04 -0.40
N GLN A 193 -12.20 2.85 -0.41
CA GLN A 193 -11.52 1.56 -0.31
C GLN A 193 -10.65 1.46 0.95
N GLY A 194 -10.86 2.35 1.93
CA GLY A 194 -9.99 2.49 3.09
C GLY A 194 -8.61 2.98 2.69
N ILE A 195 -7.63 2.07 2.68
CA ILE A 195 -6.26 2.28 2.19
C ILE A 195 -5.84 1.20 1.18
N TRP A 196 -6.76 0.32 0.77
CA TRP A 196 -6.46 -0.87 -0.02
C TRP A 196 -6.94 -0.70 -1.46
N ASN A 197 -6.01 -0.47 -2.38
CA ASN A 197 -6.31 -0.35 -3.80
C ASN A 197 -5.13 -0.86 -4.63
N ASN A 198 -5.38 -1.74 -5.59
CA ASN A 198 -4.38 -2.27 -6.52
C ASN A 198 -4.50 -1.69 -7.95
N LEU A 199 -5.50 -0.85 -8.20
CA LEU A 199 -5.76 -0.28 -9.52
C LEU A 199 -5.12 1.11 -9.64
N ARG A 200 -4.36 1.36 -10.71
CA ARG A 200 -3.87 2.72 -11.02
C ARG A 200 -5.01 3.72 -11.28
N ARG A 201 -6.14 3.23 -11.82
CA ARG A 201 -7.37 4.00 -12.05
C ARG A 201 -8.54 3.32 -11.34
N PRO A 202 -8.71 3.57 -10.04
CA PRO A 202 -9.82 3.02 -9.28
C PRO A 202 -11.16 3.60 -9.73
N GLN A 203 -12.23 2.82 -9.55
CA GLN A 203 -13.59 3.30 -9.75
C GLN A 203 -13.88 4.50 -8.85
N TRP A 204 -14.54 5.51 -9.42
CA TRP A 204 -14.91 6.77 -8.76
C TRP A 204 -13.78 7.61 -8.18
N SER A 205 -12.50 7.33 -8.50
CA SER A 205 -11.33 8.09 -8.04
C SER A 205 -11.41 8.46 -6.55
N PRO A 206 -11.05 7.55 -5.62
CA PRO A 206 -11.21 7.73 -4.18
C PRO A 206 -10.16 8.74 -3.68
N ILE A 207 -10.35 10.00 -4.05
CA ILE A 207 -9.54 11.14 -3.67
C ILE A 207 -10.11 11.68 -2.36
N ILE A 208 -9.25 11.77 -1.36
CA ILE A 208 -9.52 12.57 -0.17
C ILE A 208 -9.07 13.97 -0.55
N ARG A 209 -10.01 14.91 -0.59
CA ARG A 209 -9.71 16.34 -0.78
C ARG A 209 -9.24 16.96 0.52
#